data_AF-A0A2D0HLP4-F1
#
_entry.id   AF-A0A2D0HLP4-F1
#
_cell.length_a   1.000
_cell.length_b   1.000
_cell.length_c   1.000
_cell.angle_alpha   90.00
_cell.angle_beta   90.00
_cell.angle_gamma   90.00
#
_symmetry.space_group_name_H-M   'P 1'
#
loop_
_entity.id
_entity.type
_entity.pdbx_description
1 polymer ?
#
loop_
_entity_poly.entity_id
_entity_poly.type
_entity_poly.pdbx_seq_one_letter_code
_entity_poly.pdbx_strand_id
1 'polypeptide(L)'
;MAIYLTKRLSVFANILALILFMPGIALAAPLQINTTSSVIFAQTTKTASYPTSSEINLTPLQRQELQAVRQRRNREIAAVLNSSQRDQLNHNLRAGNNIKQALEKLNLQPEQQDLVKAIVQFTNLKMKAVSSRHLLKIGDK
;
A
#
# COMPACT_ATOMS: atom_id res chain seq x y z
N MET A 1 28.36 -10.49 -47.57
CA MET A 1 27.49 -11.01 -46.50
C MET A 1 28.22 -11.48 -45.23
N ALA A 2 29.56 -11.40 -45.11
CA ALA A 2 30.27 -11.84 -43.90
C ALA A 2 30.23 -10.82 -42.74
N ILE A 3 30.23 -9.51 -43.04
CA ILE A 3 30.35 -8.43 -42.04
C ILE A 3 29.17 -8.38 -41.06
N TYR A 4 27.95 -8.69 -41.53
CA TYR A 4 26.77 -8.75 -40.67
C TYR A 4 26.78 -9.95 -39.72
N LEU A 5 27.43 -11.06 -40.11
CA LEU A 5 27.54 -12.27 -39.29
C LEU A 5 28.47 -12.03 -38.11
N THR A 6 29.63 -11.40 -38.35
CA THR A 6 30.61 -11.07 -37.30
C THR A 6 30.03 -10.08 -36.29
N LYS A 7 29.24 -9.11 -36.75
CA LYS A 7 28.55 -8.15 -35.88
C LYS A 7 27.49 -8.83 -35.00
N ARG A 8 26.72 -9.77 -35.54
CA ARG A 8 25.76 -10.56 -34.76
C ARG A 8 26.45 -11.44 -33.74
N LEU A 9 27.55 -12.10 -34.11
CA LEU A 9 28.31 -12.97 -33.22
C LEU A 9 28.93 -12.20 -32.05
N SER A 10 29.41 -10.98 -32.29
CA SER A 10 29.92 -10.09 -31.24
C SER A 10 28.84 -9.67 -30.23
N VAL A 11 27.62 -9.39 -30.70
CA VAL A 11 26.50 -9.07 -29.79
C VAL A 11 26.13 -10.26 -28.92
N PHE A 12 26.07 -11.47 -29.48
CA PHE A 12 25.81 -12.69 -28.69
C PHE A 12 26.89 -12.95 -27.64
N ALA A 13 28.17 -12.77 -28.00
CA ALA A 13 29.28 -12.94 -27.06
C ALA A 13 29.19 -11.96 -25.87
N ASN A 14 28.81 -10.70 -26.12
CA ASN A 14 28.63 -9.70 -25.07
C ASN A 14 27.45 -10.03 -24.14
N ILE A 15 26.32 -10.50 -24.67
CA ILE A 15 25.17 -10.91 -23.87
C ILE A 15 25.54 -12.10 -22.97
N LEU A 16 26.25 -13.09 -23.52
CA LEU A 16 26.66 -14.27 -22.78
C LEU A 16 27.64 -13.91 -21.64
N ALA A 17 28.59 -13.02 -21.90
CA ALA A 17 29.50 -12.51 -20.89
C ALA A 17 28.74 -11.80 -19.75
N LEU A 18 27.74 -10.96 -20.07
CA LEU A 18 26.94 -10.27 -19.07
C LEU A 18 26.20 -11.23 -18.14
N ILE A 19 25.67 -12.33 -18.68
CA ILE A 19 24.97 -13.36 -17.89
C ILE A 19 25.95 -14.12 -16.99
N LEU A 20 27.14 -14.48 -17.51
CA LEU A 20 28.13 -15.25 -16.75
C LEU A 20 28.76 -14.44 -15.61
N PHE A 21 28.94 -13.13 -15.81
CA PHE A 21 29.54 -12.23 -14.82
C PHE A 21 28.52 -11.61 -13.86
N MET A 22 27.23 -11.98 -13.94
CA MET A 22 26.26 -11.57 -12.95
C MET A 22 26.53 -12.33 -11.64
N PRO A 23 26.88 -11.65 -10.52
CA PRO A 23 27.09 -12.31 -9.25
C PRO A 23 25.81 -13.00 -8.81
N GLY A 24 25.90 -14.28 -8.46
CA GLY A 24 24.76 -15.07 -8.00
C GLY A 24 24.06 -14.38 -6.84
N ILE A 25 22.76 -14.12 -6.99
CA ILE A 25 21.92 -13.58 -5.91
C ILE A 25 21.75 -14.69 -4.88
N ALA A 26 22.52 -14.64 -3.79
CA ALA A 26 22.32 -15.52 -2.65
C ALA A 26 20.94 -15.22 -2.04
N LEU A 27 20.02 -16.16 -2.16
CA LEU A 27 18.73 -16.12 -1.47
C LEU A 27 19.01 -16.32 0.03
N ALA A 28 19.01 -15.24 0.80
CA ALA A 28 19.07 -15.32 2.26
C ALA A 28 17.79 -16.00 2.77
N ALA A 29 17.90 -17.26 3.18
CA ALA A 29 16.83 -17.94 3.89
C ALA A 29 16.55 -17.19 5.21
N PRO A 30 15.28 -16.99 5.60
CA PRO A 30 14.94 -16.26 6.80
C PRO A 30 15.42 -17.01 8.05
N LEU A 31 16.27 -16.35 8.83
CA LEU A 31 16.72 -16.81 10.14
C LEU A 31 15.52 -16.77 11.11
N GLN A 32 15.11 -17.92 11.65
CA GLN A 32 14.07 -17.99 12.68
C GLN A 32 14.65 -17.53 14.02
N ILE A 33 14.54 -16.23 14.29
CA ILE A 33 14.91 -15.67 15.59
C ILE A 33 13.73 -15.86 16.54
N ASN A 34 13.73 -16.97 17.27
CA ASN A 34 12.80 -17.19 18.39
C ASN A 34 13.13 -16.22 19.51
N THR A 35 12.55 -15.01 19.43
CA THR A 35 12.62 -14.03 20.51
C THR A 35 11.35 -14.19 21.32
N THR A 36 11.46 -14.80 22.50
CA THR A 36 10.42 -14.84 23.54
C THR A 36 10.21 -13.42 24.06
N SER A 37 9.43 -12.63 23.32
CA SER A 37 9.02 -11.30 23.75
C SER A 37 7.80 -11.44 24.65
N SER A 38 8.01 -11.38 25.97
CA SER A 38 6.92 -11.25 26.93
C SER A 38 6.33 -9.85 26.83
N VAL A 39 5.30 -9.69 25.99
CA VAL A 39 4.52 -8.46 25.91
C VAL A 39 3.51 -8.46 27.05
N ILE A 40 3.66 -7.54 28.00
CA ILE A 40 2.68 -7.28 29.06
C ILE A 40 1.51 -6.51 28.44
N PHE A 41 0.32 -7.10 28.42
CA PHE A 41 -0.93 -6.43 28.06
C PHE A 41 -1.61 -5.89 29.33
N ALA A 42 -1.87 -4.59 29.37
CA ALA A 42 -2.78 -4.02 30.37
C ALA A 42 -4.23 -4.42 30.01
N GLN A 43 -4.89 -5.19 30.87
CA GLN A 43 -6.31 -5.50 30.75
C GLN A 43 -7.13 -4.30 31.19
N THR A 44 -7.84 -3.67 30.24
CA THR A 44 -8.90 -2.72 30.56
C THR A 44 -10.19 -3.49 30.79
N THR A 45 -10.82 -3.26 31.93
CA THR A 45 -12.05 -3.91 32.36
C THR A 45 -13.23 -3.56 31.46
N LYS A 46 -13.92 -4.60 31.00
CA LYS A 46 -15.14 -4.54 30.20
C LYS A 46 -16.26 -3.79 30.93
N THR A 47 -16.81 -2.76 30.30
CA THR A 47 -18.20 -2.34 30.52
C THR A 47 -18.96 -2.49 29.20
N ALA A 48 -19.99 -3.33 29.24
CA ALA A 48 -20.88 -3.59 28.13
C ALA A 48 -21.56 -2.28 27.70
N SER A 49 -21.20 -1.80 26.51
CA SER A 49 -21.93 -0.76 25.79
C SER A 49 -21.78 -1.10 24.32
N TYR A 50 -22.92 -1.12 23.63
CA TYR A 50 -23.11 -1.45 22.22
C TYR A 50 -21.92 -1.05 21.32
N PRO A 51 -21.48 -1.90 20.38
CA PRO A 51 -20.28 -1.64 19.60
C PRO A 51 -20.58 -0.50 18.62
N THR A 52 -20.31 0.72 19.07
CA THR A 52 -20.02 1.83 18.18
C THR A 52 -18.75 1.44 17.44
N SER A 53 -18.75 1.59 16.13
CA SER A 53 -17.77 1.03 15.20
C SER A 53 -16.34 1.59 15.40
N SER A 54 -15.62 1.18 16.44
CA SER A 54 -14.29 1.73 16.73
C SER A 54 -13.51 0.90 17.75
N GLU A 55 -13.32 -0.38 17.45
CA GLU A 55 -12.09 -1.13 17.72
C GLU A 55 -12.24 -2.52 17.12
N ILE A 56 -12.25 -2.59 15.79
CA ILE A 56 -11.92 -3.87 15.15
C ILE A 56 -10.48 -4.12 15.59
N ASN A 57 -10.26 -5.17 16.40
CA ASN A 57 -8.93 -5.65 16.75
C ASN A 57 -8.25 -6.18 15.48
N LEU A 58 -7.79 -5.25 14.63
CA LEU A 58 -7.10 -5.56 13.39
C LEU A 58 -5.76 -6.21 13.75
N THR A 59 -5.47 -7.37 13.16
CA THR A 59 -4.15 -7.98 13.29
C THR A 59 -3.08 -7.05 12.71
N PRO A 60 -1.82 -7.12 13.16
CA PRO A 60 -0.74 -6.30 12.59
C PRO A 60 -0.65 -6.42 11.06
N LEU A 61 -0.82 -7.63 10.52
CA LEU A 61 -0.85 -7.90 9.08
C LEU A 61 -2.03 -7.17 8.39
N GLN A 62 -3.23 -7.26 8.96
CA GLN A 62 -4.40 -6.57 8.41
C GLN A 62 -4.19 -5.04 8.43
N ARG A 63 -3.61 -4.49 9.50
CA ARG A 63 -3.27 -3.06 9.57
C ARG A 63 -2.31 -2.67 8.44
N GLN A 64 -1.28 -3.47 8.20
CA GLN A 64 -0.30 -3.21 7.15
C GLN A 64 -0.93 -3.22 5.76
N GLU A 65 -1.78 -4.21 5.45
CA GLU A 65 -2.49 -4.27 4.16
C GLU A 65 -3.40 -3.06 3.96
N LEU A 66 -4.17 -2.68 4.99
CA LEU A 66 -5.04 -1.51 4.94
C LEU A 66 -4.24 -0.21 4.77
N GLN A 67 -3.06 -0.10 5.39
CA GLN A 67 -2.17 1.05 5.18
C GLN A 67 -1.62 1.09 3.75
N ALA A 68 -1.23 -0.04 3.17
CA ALA A 68 -0.78 -0.10 1.78
C ALA A 68 -1.88 0.38 0.80
N VAL A 69 -3.13 -0.05 1.04
CA VAL A 69 -4.30 0.39 0.26
C VAL A 69 -4.51 1.91 0.40
N ARG A 70 -4.41 2.47 1.62
CA ARG A 70 -4.51 3.92 1.87
C ARG A 70 -3.39 4.71 1.20
N GLN A 71 -2.15 4.24 1.27
CA GLN A 71 -1.01 4.89 0.62
C GLN A 71 -1.18 4.92 -0.90
N ARG A 72 -1.66 3.81 -1.48
CA ARG A 72 -1.94 3.75 -2.92
C ARG A 72 -3.03 4.74 -3.33
N ARG A 73 -4.14 4.81 -2.60
CA ARG A 73 -5.17 5.84 -2.80
C ARG A 73 -4.58 7.25 -2.79
N ASN A 74 -3.70 7.55 -1.84
CA ASN A 74 -3.10 8.88 -1.74
C ASN A 74 -2.26 9.23 -2.98
N ARG A 75 -1.53 8.25 -3.54
CA ARG A 75 -0.77 8.44 -4.79
C ARG A 75 -1.70 8.65 -5.99
N GLU A 76 -2.76 7.86 -6.09
CA GLU A 76 -3.76 7.97 -7.17
C GLU A 76 -4.48 9.32 -7.13
N ILE A 77 -4.88 9.79 -5.94
CA ILE A 77 -5.44 11.15 -5.77
C ILE A 77 -4.41 12.20 -6.17
N ALA A 78 -3.16 12.11 -5.69
CA ALA A 78 -2.14 13.09 -6.01
C ALA A 78 -1.84 13.19 -7.51
N ALA A 79 -2.05 12.11 -8.29
CA ALA A 79 -1.90 12.12 -9.73
C ALA A 79 -3.02 12.89 -10.47
N VAL A 80 -4.20 13.02 -9.85
CA VAL A 80 -5.33 13.80 -10.39
C VAL A 80 -5.20 15.29 -10.06
N LEU A 81 -4.51 15.62 -8.98
CA LEU A 81 -4.39 16.98 -8.46
C LEU A 81 -3.21 17.74 -9.09
N ASN A 82 -3.39 19.05 -9.29
CA ASN A 82 -2.29 19.95 -9.64
C ASN A 82 -1.42 20.28 -8.43
N SER A 83 -0.32 21.01 -8.64
CA SER A 83 0.64 21.29 -7.54
C SER A 83 0.03 22.05 -6.37
N SER A 84 -0.69 23.15 -6.63
CA SER A 84 -1.33 23.96 -5.60
C SER A 84 -2.34 23.15 -4.79
N GLN A 85 -3.14 22.34 -5.47
CA GLN A 85 -4.09 21.42 -4.84
C GLN A 85 -3.39 20.41 -3.93
N ARG A 86 -2.27 19.83 -4.35
CA ARG A 86 -1.50 18.89 -3.51
C ARG A 86 -0.95 19.55 -2.24
N ASP A 87 -0.48 20.79 -2.35
CA ASP A 87 0.02 21.54 -1.20
C ASP A 87 -1.10 21.85 -0.21
N GLN A 88 -2.27 22.28 -0.71
CA GLN A 88 -3.45 22.53 0.12
C GLN A 88 -3.98 21.24 0.78
N LEU A 89 -3.97 20.12 0.06
CA LEU A 89 -4.33 18.82 0.61
C LEU A 89 -3.40 18.44 1.77
N ASN A 90 -2.08 18.56 1.58
CA ASN A 90 -1.09 18.24 2.61
C ASN A 90 -1.23 19.17 3.83
N HIS A 91 -1.47 20.46 3.59
CA HIS A 91 -1.74 21.43 4.65
C HIS A 91 -2.96 21.02 5.48
N ASN A 92 -4.10 20.73 4.84
CA ASN A 92 -5.32 20.30 5.52
C ASN A 92 -5.12 19.01 6.33
N LEU A 93 -4.38 18.04 5.78
CA LEU A 93 -4.05 16.80 6.49
C LEU A 93 -3.19 17.04 7.73
N ARG A 94 -2.20 17.94 7.65
CA ARG A 94 -1.36 18.34 8.78
C ARG A 94 -2.14 19.14 9.84
N ALA A 95 -3.17 19.86 9.42
CA ALA A 95 -4.10 20.55 10.31
C ALA A 95 -5.08 19.60 11.04
N GLY A 96 -4.94 18.28 10.88
CA GLY A 96 -5.76 17.27 11.56
C GLY A 96 -7.05 16.90 10.82
N ASN A 97 -7.28 17.42 9.61
CA ASN A 97 -8.41 16.97 8.81
C ASN A 97 -8.19 15.54 8.32
N ASN A 98 -9.24 14.72 8.38
CA ASN A 98 -9.22 13.42 7.73
C ASN A 98 -9.25 13.59 6.19
N ILE A 99 -8.92 12.54 5.45
CA ILE A 99 -8.82 12.61 3.98
C ILE A 99 -10.10 13.13 3.30
N LYS A 100 -11.30 12.79 3.81
CA LYS A 100 -12.58 13.24 3.22
C LYS A 100 -12.74 14.74 3.42
N GLN A 101 -12.56 15.22 4.65
CA GLN A 101 -12.62 16.65 4.97
C GLN A 101 -11.54 17.45 4.22
N ALA A 102 -10.34 16.89 4.11
CA ALA A 102 -9.24 17.53 3.42
C ALA A 102 -9.52 17.68 1.93
N LEU A 103 -10.14 16.67 1.29
CA LEU A 103 -10.59 16.68 -0.11
C LEU A 103 -11.74 17.66 -0.37
N GLU A 104 -12.72 17.73 0.52
CA GLU A 104 -13.87 18.64 0.40
C GLU A 104 -13.47 20.12 0.44
N LYS A 105 -12.35 20.43 1.09
CA LYS A 105 -11.78 21.78 1.15
C LYS A 105 -11.01 22.18 -0.11
N LEU A 106 -10.74 21.26 -1.05
CA LEU A 106 -10.09 21.61 -2.30
C LEU A 106 -11.11 22.16 -3.30
N ASN A 107 -10.71 23.21 -4.01
CA ASN A 107 -11.43 23.63 -5.20
C ASN A 107 -11.04 22.72 -6.38
N LEU A 108 -11.78 21.62 -6.55
CA LEU A 108 -11.59 20.64 -7.61
C LEU A 108 -12.50 20.94 -8.79
N GLN A 109 -11.97 20.81 -10.01
CA GLN A 109 -12.80 20.81 -11.23
C GLN A 109 -13.77 19.62 -11.20
N PRO A 110 -14.95 19.69 -11.86
CA PRO A 110 -15.93 18.61 -11.87
C PRO A 110 -15.34 17.24 -12.25
N GLU A 111 -14.47 17.21 -13.26
CA GLU A 111 -13.82 15.99 -13.74
C GLU A 111 -12.86 15.42 -12.68
N GLN A 112 -12.12 16.29 -11.99
CA GLN A 112 -11.25 15.89 -10.88
C GLN A 112 -12.07 15.35 -9.70
N GLN A 113 -13.23 15.95 -9.41
CA GLN A 113 -14.12 15.47 -8.35
C GLN A 113 -14.61 14.05 -8.63
N ASP A 114 -15.04 13.77 -9.86
CA ASP A 114 -15.51 12.45 -10.25
C ASP A 114 -14.39 11.40 -10.18
N LEU A 115 -13.19 11.73 -10.65
CA LEU A 115 -12.03 10.85 -10.54
C LEU A 115 -11.65 10.57 -9.08
N VAL A 116 -11.58 11.61 -8.24
CA VAL A 116 -11.28 11.46 -6.81
C VAL A 116 -12.34 10.61 -6.12
N LYS A 117 -13.63 10.83 -6.43
CA LYS A 117 -14.74 10.05 -5.89
C LYS A 117 -14.63 8.59 -6.28
N ALA A 118 -14.33 8.29 -7.54
CA ALA A 118 -14.12 6.93 -8.02
C ALA A 118 -12.94 6.25 -7.31
N ILE A 119 -11.81 6.95 -7.15
CA ILE A 119 -10.64 6.45 -6.41
C ILE A 119 -11.01 6.12 -4.96
N VAL A 120 -11.75 7.00 -4.28
CA VAL A 120 -12.21 6.78 -2.90
C VAL A 120 -13.16 5.59 -2.81
N GLN A 121 -14.14 5.48 -3.71
CA GLN A 121 -15.07 4.35 -3.74
C GLN A 121 -14.36 3.02 -3.99
N PHE A 122 -13.47 2.98 -4.97
CA PHE A 122 -12.67 1.80 -5.27
C PHE A 122 -11.78 1.39 -4.11
N THR A 123 -11.18 2.37 -3.43
CA THR A 123 -10.40 2.12 -2.21
C THR A 123 -11.27 1.52 -1.12
N ASN A 124 -12.48 2.04 -0.89
CA ASN A 124 -13.41 1.51 0.10
C ASN A 124 -13.78 0.04 -0.20
N LEU A 125 -13.99 -0.31 -1.47
CA LEU A 125 -14.21 -1.70 -1.88
C LEU A 125 -12.99 -2.58 -1.60
N LYS A 126 -11.77 -2.12 -1.89
CA LYS A 126 -10.54 -2.84 -1.55
C LYS A 126 -10.37 -3.07 -0.06
N MET A 127 -10.66 -2.05 0.75
CA MET A 127 -10.58 -2.14 2.22
C MET A 127 -11.59 -3.16 2.75
N LYS A 128 -12.82 -3.17 2.21
CA LYS A 128 -13.82 -4.21 2.53
C LYS A 128 -13.31 -5.61 2.16
N ALA A 129 -12.74 -5.78 0.97
CA ALA A 129 -12.21 -7.07 0.53
C ALA A 129 -11.04 -7.57 1.40
N VAL A 130 -10.14 -6.69 1.83
CA VAL A 130 -9.05 -7.03 2.78
C VAL A 130 -9.63 -7.56 4.08
N SER A 131 -10.61 -6.85 4.65
CA SER A 131 -11.27 -7.26 5.89
C SER A 131 -12.04 -8.57 5.75
N SER A 132 -12.80 -8.77 4.67
CA SER A 132 -13.52 -10.02 4.40
C SER A 132 -12.58 -11.22 4.30
N ARG A 133 -11.45 -11.09 3.60
CA ARG A 133 -10.46 -12.17 3.50
C ARG A 133 -9.87 -12.58 4.85
N HIS A 134 -9.65 -11.62 5.74
CA HIS A 134 -9.12 -11.89 7.08
C HIS A 134 -10.17 -12.51 8.00
N LEU A 135 -11.44 -12.13 7.87
CA LEU A 135 -12.56 -12.77 8.59
C LEU A 135 -12.70 -14.25 8.21
N LEU A 136 -12.61 -14.58 6.92
CA LEU A 136 -12.66 -15.96 6.44
C LEU A 136 -11.50 -16.80 7.01
N LYS A 137 -10.28 -16.26 7.05
CA LYS A 137 -9.11 -16.94 7.62
C LYS A 137 -9.19 -17.19 9.14
N ILE A 138 -10.05 -16.46 9.87
CA ILE A 138 -10.23 -16.66 11.32
C ILE A 138 -11.26 -17.77 11.60
N GLY A 139 -12.17 -18.05 10.65
CA GLY A 139 -13.19 -19.10 10.77
C GLY A 139 -12.69 -20.53 10.46
N ASP A 140 -11.54 -20.67 9.81
CA ASP A 140 -10.92 -21.97 9.48
C ASP A 140 -9.94 -22.47 10.56
N LYS A 141 -10.14 -22.09 11.83
CA LYS A 141 -9.34 -22.54 12.97
C LYS A 141 -10.15 -23.26 14.02
#